data_AF-A0A382K165-F1
#
_entry.id   AF-A0A382K165-F1
#
_cell.length_a   1.000
_cell.length_b   1.000
_cell.length_c   1.000
_cell.angle_alpha   90.00
_cell.angle_beta   90.00
_cell.angle_gamma   90.00
#
_symmetry.space_group_name_H-M   'P 1'
#
loop_
_entity.id
_entity.type
_entity.pdbx_description
1 polymer ?
#
loop_
_entity_poly.entity_id
_entity_poly.type
_entity_poly.pdbx_seq_one_letter_code
_entity_poly.pdbx_strand_id
1 'polypeptide(L)'
;MSTLKTLYNGRKAMYGLIKKKITGKRTPVRVSLLVTKYCNLECFYCYAEDVLNVKEVPEFTLDELKDLIDQIYDTGCRWVNILGGEPLIRNDIEEIIDHI
;
A
#
# COMPACT_ATOMS: atom_id res chain seq x y z
N MET A 1 -1.42 -22.10 11.29
CA MET A 1 -0.94 -21.80 9.93
C MET A 1 -0.23 -20.44 9.77
N SER A 2 -0.24 -19.51 10.74
CA SER A 2 0.33 -18.16 10.52
C SER A 2 1.85 -18.05 10.74
N THR A 3 2.44 -18.73 11.73
CA THR A 3 3.85 -18.50 12.12
C THR A 3 4.87 -18.87 11.04
N LEU A 4 4.67 -20.00 10.34
CA LEU A 4 5.54 -20.45 9.24
C LEU A 4 5.52 -19.48 8.05
N LYS A 5 4.33 -18.99 7.69
CA LYS A 5 4.14 -18.02 6.60
C LYS A 5 4.80 -16.69 6.93
N THR A 6 4.66 -16.22 8.17
CA THR A 6 5.34 -15.02 8.67
C THR A 6 6.87 -15.15 8.65
N LEU A 7 7.41 -16.28 9.11
CA LEU A 7 8.86 -16.55 9.07
C LEU A 7 9.39 -16.61 7.63
N TYR A 8 8.68 -17.29 6.73
CA TYR A 8 9.04 -17.37 5.32
C TYR A 8 9.08 -15.97 4.66
N ASN A 9 8.02 -15.17 4.88
CA ASN A 9 7.93 -13.82 4.33
C ASN A 9 9.03 -12.90 4.90
N GLY A 10 9.30 -12.98 6.21
CA GLY A 10 10.38 -12.23 6.85
C GLY A 10 11.76 -12.58 6.29
N ARG A 11 12.05 -13.87 6.06
CA ARG A 11 13.29 -14.30 5.41
C ARG A 11 13.39 -13.82 3.97
N LYS A 12 12.29 -13.89 3.20
CA LYS A 12 12.23 -13.40 1.82
C LYS A 12 12.49 -11.90 1.73
N ALA A 13 11.93 -11.12 2.67
CA ALA A 13 12.17 -9.69 2.78
C ALA A 13 13.63 -9.37 3.12
N MET A 14 14.19 -10.03 4.13
CA MET A 14 15.60 -9.85 4.52
C MET A 14 16.56 -10.20 3.39
N TYR A 15 16.36 -11.34 2.73
CA TYR A 15 17.15 -11.73 1.57
C TYR A 15 17.04 -10.69 0.44
N GLY A 16 15.83 -10.19 0.17
CA GLY A 16 15.60 -9.12 -0.80
C GLY A 16 16.44 -7.88 -0.51
N LEU A 17 16.41 -7.39 0.73
CA LEU A 17 17.19 -6.21 1.15
C LEU A 17 18.70 -6.43 1.01
N ILE A 18 19.21 -7.58 1.47
CA ILE A 18 20.64 -7.92 1.37
C ILE A 18 21.08 -7.98 -0.10
N LYS A 19 20.32 -8.68 -0.94
CA LYS A 19 20.60 -8.80 -2.39
C LYS A 19 20.64 -7.43 -3.06
N LYS A 20 19.71 -6.53 -2.74
CA LYS A 20 19.66 -5.17 -3.30
C LYS A 20 20.84 -4.32 -2.82
N LYS A 21 21.22 -4.44 -1.55
CA LYS A 21 22.42 -3.78 -0.99
C LYS A 21 23.71 -4.23 -1.68
N ILE A 22 23.84 -5.52 -1.99
CA ILE A 22 25.02 -6.07 -2.69
C ILE A 22 25.02 -5.67 -4.18
N THR A 23 23.87 -5.74 -4.85
CA THR A 23 23.75 -5.45 -6.29
C THR A 23 23.72 -3.96 -6.63
N GLY A 24 23.58 -3.09 -5.63
CA GLY A 24 23.44 -1.63 -5.83
C GLY A 24 22.10 -1.20 -6.44
N LYS A 25 21.17 -2.13 -6.70
CA LYS A 25 19.86 -1.81 -7.28
C LYS A 25 18.96 -1.15 -6.23
N ARG A 26 18.50 0.07 -6.51
CA ARG A 26 17.56 0.80 -5.64
C ARG A 26 16.17 0.21 -5.74
N THR A 27 15.49 0.09 -4.59
CA THR A 27 14.12 -0.40 -4.49
C THR A 27 13.43 0.27 -3.30
N PRO A 28 12.11 0.50 -3.34
CA PRO A 28 11.38 0.98 -2.18
C PRO A 28 11.42 -0.07 -1.07
N VAL A 29 11.88 0.32 0.12
CA VAL A 29 11.80 -0.54 1.31
C VAL A 29 10.37 -0.60 1.83
N ARG A 30 9.66 0.53 1.72
CA ARG A 30 8.29 0.72 2.16
C ARG A 30 7.56 1.59 1.13
N VAL A 31 6.30 1.28 0.88
CA VAL A 31 5.37 2.11 0.12
C VAL A 31 4.20 2.49 1.00
N SER A 32 3.80 3.76 0.96
CA SER A 32 2.52 4.22 1.50
C SER A 32 1.53 4.29 0.35
N LEU A 33 0.54 3.40 0.37
CA LEU A 33 -0.47 3.26 -0.69
C LEU A 33 -1.74 3.99 -0.27
N LEU A 34 -2.09 5.06 -0.98
CA LEU A 34 -3.34 5.79 -0.77
C LEU A 34 -4.47 5.07 -1.50
N VAL A 35 -5.31 4.33 -0.77
CA VAL A 35 -6.34 3.44 -1.36
C VAL A 35 -7.67 4.16 -1.63
N THR A 36 -7.88 5.31 -1.00
CA THR A 36 -9.07 6.13 -1.20
C THR A 36 -8.74 7.62 -1.04
N LYS A 37 -9.42 8.46 -1.82
CA LYS A 37 -9.43 9.91 -1.66
C LYS A 37 -10.63 10.40 -0.83
N TYR A 38 -11.52 9.49 -0.44
CA TYR A 38 -12.71 9.84 0.33
C TYR A 38 -12.40 9.83 1.82
N CYS A 39 -12.94 10.80 2.54
CA CYS A 39 -12.79 10.93 3.97
C CYS A 39 -14.09 11.44 4.58
N ASN A 40 -14.53 10.84 5.68
CA ASN A 40 -15.70 11.26 6.46
C ASN A 40 -15.34 12.20 7.62
N LEU A 41 -14.09 12.68 7.69
CA LEU A 41 -13.57 13.57 8.73
C LEU A 41 -13.16 14.93 8.15
N GLU A 42 -13.21 15.96 8.99
CA GLU A 42 -12.85 17.35 8.66
C GLU A 42 -11.73 17.85 9.59
N CYS A 43 -10.58 17.16 9.55
CA CYS A 43 -9.47 17.44 10.45
C CYS A 43 -8.78 18.77 10.09
N PHE A 44 -8.74 19.74 11.03
CA PHE A 44 -8.11 21.06 10.83
C PHE A 44 -6.60 21.05 10.53
N TYR A 45 -5.95 19.90 10.70
CA TYR A 45 -4.51 19.69 10.46
C TYR A 45 -4.25 18.78 9.24
N CYS A 46 -5.27 18.50 8.42
CA CYS A 46 -5.12 17.59 7.30
C CYS A 46 -4.32 18.23 6.17
N TYR A 47 -3.19 17.63 5.82
CA TYR A 47 -2.37 18.09 4.69
C TYR A 47 -3.05 17.91 3.32
N ALA A 48 -4.12 17.11 3.25
CA ALA A 48 -4.80 16.72 2.02
C ALA A 48 -6.21 17.32 1.90
N GLU A 49 -6.59 18.28 2.75
CA GLU A 49 -7.95 18.83 2.78
C GLU A 49 -8.45 19.33 1.43
N ASP A 50 -7.59 19.97 0.64
CA ASP A 50 -7.94 20.54 -0.68
C ASP A 50 -8.12 19.51 -1.80
N VAL A 51 -7.70 18.26 -1.58
CA VAL A 51 -7.72 17.20 -2.61
C VAL A 51 -8.59 16.00 -2.25
N LEU A 52 -8.96 15.84 -0.98
CA LEU A 52 -9.90 14.81 -0.54
C LEU A 52 -11.32 15.16 -0.99
N ASN A 53 -12.14 14.15 -1.28
CA ASN A 53 -13.55 14.30 -1.70
C ASN A 53 -13.81 15.13 -2.99
N VAL A 54 -12.79 15.63 -3.67
CA VAL A 54 -12.89 16.39 -4.94
C VAL A 54 -13.36 15.47 -6.07
N LYS A 55 -14.31 15.90 -6.91
CA LYS A 55 -14.95 15.04 -7.94
C LYS A 55 -14.07 14.78 -9.14
N GLU A 56 -13.20 15.73 -9.45
CA GLU A 56 -12.34 15.80 -10.63
C GLU A 56 -11.20 14.77 -10.58
N VAL A 57 -10.85 14.29 -9.38
CA VAL A 57 -9.84 13.24 -9.19
C VAL A 57 -10.53 11.88 -9.21
N PRO A 58 -10.28 10.99 -10.18
CA PRO A 58 -10.85 9.66 -10.16
C PRO A 58 -10.31 8.84 -8.98
N GLU A 59 -11.13 7.95 -8.44
CA GLU A 59 -10.69 6.94 -7.47
C GLU A 59 -10.27 5.67 -8.22
N PHE A 60 -9.23 4.99 -7.74
CA PHE A 60 -8.84 3.69 -8.28
C PHE A 60 -9.94 2.65 -8.05
N THR A 61 -10.22 1.88 -9.10
CA THR A 61 -10.98 0.63 -8.99
C THR A 61 -10.19 -0.41 -8.20
N LEU A 62 -10.88 -1.45 -7.73
CA LEU A 62 -10.25 -2.55 -7.02
C LEU A 62 -9.17 -3.25 -7.87
N ASP A 63 -9.46 -3.48 -9.15
CA ASP A 63 -8.53 -4.18 -10.04
C ASP A 63 -7.28 -3.35 -10.32
N GLU A 64 -7.41 -2.04 -10.47
CA GLU A 64 -6.24 -1.15 -10.61
C GLU A 64 -5.39 -1.10 -9.34
N LEU A 65 -6.01 -1.15 -8.15
CA LEU A 65 -5.27 -1.24 -6.89
C LEU A 65 -4.54 -2.58 -6.77
N LYS A 66 -5.17 -3.70 -7.14
CA LYS A 66 -4.54 -5.03 -7.14
C LYS A 66 -3.36 -5.08 -8.09
N ASP A 67 -3.51 -4.57 -9.32
CA ASP A 67 -2.42 -4.45 -10.29
C ASP A 67 -1.27 -3.58 -9.76
N LEU A 68 -1.58 -2.44 -9.14
CA LEU A 68 -0.57 -1.58 -8.51
C LEU A 68 0.17 -2.28 -7.36
N ILE A 69 -0.53 -3.06 -6.53
CA ILE A 69 0.07 -3.86 -5.45
C ILE A 69 1.03 -4.90 -6.04
N ASP A 70 0.65 -5.59 -7.11
CA ASP A 70 1.48 -6.57 -7.80
C ASP A 70 2.75 -5.91 -8.37
N GLN A 71 2.61 -4.75 -9.01
CA GLN A 71 3.75 -3.96 -9.49
C GLN A 71 4.70 -3.55 -8.34
N ILE A 72 4.16 -3.12 -7.19
CA ILE A 72 4.93 -2.78 -5.99
C ILE A 72 5.69 -4.02 -5.49
N TYR A 73 5.03 -5.18 -5.45
CA TYR A 73 5.62 -6.44 -5.03
C TYR A 73 6.79 -6.85 -5.94
N ASP A 74 6.64 -6.69 -7.26
CA ASP A 74 7.63 -7.05 -8.26
C ASP A 74 8.89 -6.19 -8.20
N THR A 75 8.79 -4.95 -7.71
CA THR A 75 10.00 -4.15 -7.41
C THR A 75 10.90 -4.86 -6.38
N GLY A 76 10.31 -5.64 -5.48
CA GLY A 76 10.94 -6.23 -4.31
C GLY A 76 10.54 -5.57 -2.99
N CYS A 77 9.61 -4.61 -3.01
CA CYS A 77 9.02 -4.04 -1.80
C CYS A 77 8.26 -5.12 -1.03
N ARG A 78 8.37 -5.12 0.30
CA ARG A 78 7.73 -6.10 1.19
C ARG A 78 6.98 -5.44 2.35
N TRP A 79 6.88 -4.12 2.33
CA TRP A 79 6.20 -3.34 3.34
C TRP A 79 5.29 -2.32 2.66
N VAL A 80 3.99 -2.50 2.80
CA VAL A 80 2.99 -1.54 2.33
C VAL A 80 2.23 -1.02 3.55
N ASN A 81 2.08 0.29 3.64
CA ASN A 81 1.19 0.94 4.57
C ASN A 81 -0.06 1.37 3.81
N ILE A 82 -1.24 0.99 4.28
CA ILE A 82 -2.50 1.54 3.78
C ILE A 82 -2.67 2.95 4.34
N LEU A 83 -2.85 3.92 3.45
CA LEU A 83 -3.18 5.31 3.73
C LEU A 83 -4.34 5.75 2.80
N GLY A 84 -4.72 7.03 2.86
CA GLY A 84 -5.77 7.62 2.04
C GLY A 84 -6.44 8.76 2.81
N GLY A 85 -7.69 9.04 2.48
CA GLY A 85 -8.60 9.76 3.36
C GLY A 85 -8.90 8.92 4.62
N GLU A 86 -10.09 8.33 4.70
CA GLU A 86 -10.40 7.32 5.72
C GLU A 86 -10.53 5.94 5.04
N PRO A 87 -9.49 5.08 5.07
CA PRO A 87 -9.51 3.79 4.37
C PRO A 87 -10.69 2.89 4.74
N LEU A 88 -11.18 2.96 5.99
CA LEU A 88 -12.23 2.07 6.48
C LEU A 88 -13.62 2.39 5.92
N ILE A 89 -13.82 3.52 5.24
CA ILE A 89 -15.11 3.80 4.54
C ILE A 89 -15.17 3.15 3.16
N ARG A 90 -14.06 2.63 2.64
CA ARG A 90 -14.01 2.00 1.33
C ARG A 90 -14.59 0.57 1.41
N ASN A 91 -15.62 0.28 0.63
CA ASN A 91 -16.40 -0.95 0.75
C ASN A 91 -15.62 -2.26 0.48
N ASP A 92 -14.57 -2.20 -0.32
CA ASP A 92 -13.73 -3.34 -0.74
C ASP A 92 -12.37 -3.35 -0.01
N ILE A 93 -12.23 -2.63 1.12
CA ILE A 93 -10.96 -2.53 1.86
C ILE A 93 -10.45 -3.88 2.35
N GLU A 94 -11.34 -4.81 2.73
CA GLU A 94 -10.96 -6.16 3.15
C GLU A 94 -10.29 -6.93 1.99
N GLU A 95 -10.84 -6.81 0.77
CA GLU A 95 -10.26 -7.45 -0.41
C GLU A 95 -8.88 -6.89 -0.77
N ILE A 96 -8.67 -5.58 -0.54
CA ILE A 96 -7.36 -4.93 -0.73
C ILE A 96 -6.36 -5.47 0.30
N ILE A 97 -6.76 -5.57 1.56
CA ILE A 97 -5.89 -6.07 2.64
C ILE A 97 -5.53 -7.54 2.39
N ASP A 98 -6.47 -8.37 1.98
CA ASP A 98 -6.25 -9.79 1.71
C ASP A 98 -5.31 -10.04 0.51
N HIS A 99 -5.26 -9.10 -0.44
CA HIS A 99 -4.37 -9.18 -1.60
C HIS A 99 -2.90 -8.82 -1.28
N ILE A 100 -2.64 -8.09 -0.18
CA ILE A 100 -1.30 -7.63 0.24
C ILE A 100 -0.52 -8.73 0.99
#